data_AF-A0A821LMF2-F1
#
_entry.id   AF-A0A821LMF2-F1
#
_cell.length_a   1.000
_cell.length_b   1.000
_cell.length_c   1.000
_cell.angle_alpha   90.00
_cell.angle_beta   90.00
_cell.angle_gamma   90.00
#
_symmetry.space_group_name_H-M   'P 1'
#
loop_
_entity.id
_entity.type
_entity.pdbx_description
1 polymer ?
#
loop_
_entity_poly.entity_id
_entity_poly.type
_entity_poly.pdbx_seq_one_letter_code
_entity_poly.pdbx_strand_id
1 'polypeptide(L)'
;EQWKRPSEFLTTDKSPVVVDTDLGIQSFDLVKPNQHLHHSEIMRKIISEITALWDICRKERYKNTNITSDNTNESNRRIERTWRPWEHIYALNKVSKQPFITPYNPSGKYVVRLFFLGAWRKIIIDDTIPFDSENRCLLPQTSLPHELWPMLLSKALLKIISLE
;
A
#
# COMPACT_ATOMS: atom_id res chain seq x y z
N GLU A 1 1.05 3.39 -24.27
CA GLU A 1 0.86 2.94 -22.87
C GLU A 1 -0.22 1.87 -22.83
N GLN A 2 0.00 0.78 -22.10
CA GLN A 2 -1.00 -0.28 -21.92
C GLN A 2 -1.52 -0.26 -20.48
N TRP A 3 -2.81 -0.46 -20.28
CA TRP A 3 -3.44 -0.58 -18.97
C TRP A 3 -3.83 -2.04 -18.76
N LYS A 4 -3.32 -2.66 -17.70
CA LYS A 4 -3.49 -4.10 -17.45
C LYS A 4 -4.14 -4.34 -16.09
N ARG A 5 -5.10 -5.26 -16.04
CA ARG A 5 -5.66 -5.80 -14.79
C ARG A 5 -4.67 -6.77 -14.14
N PRO A 6 -4.78 -7.04 -12.83
CA PRO A 6 -3.95 -8.04 -12.16
C PRO A 6 -3.92 -9.40 -12.87
N SER A 7 -5.06 -9.84 -13.42
CA SER A 7 -5.17 -11.09 -14.18
C SER A 7 -4.34 -11.14 -15.47
N GLU A 8 -3.89 -10.00 -16.00
CA GLU A 8 -3.16 -9.90 -17.26
C GLU A 8 -1.64 -9.84 -17.09
N PHE A 9 -1.14 -9.48 -15.90
CA PHE A 9 0.30 -9.33 -15.65
C PHE A 9 0.83 -10.19 -14.49
N LEU A 10 -0.04 -10.71 -13.63
CA LEU A 10 0.38 -11.67 -12.60
C LEU A 10 0.49 -13.06 -13.22
N THR A 11 1.71 -13.42 -13.60
CA THR A 11 2.04 -14.75 -14.15
C THR A 11 2.38 -15.78 -13.07
N THR A 12 2.17 -15.45 -11.80
CA THR A 12 2.49 -16.30 -10.66
C THR A 12 1.37 -17.30 -10.35
N ASP A 13 1.72 -18.48 -9.83
CA ASP A 13 0.75 -19.45 -9.29
C ASP A 13 -0.08 -18.89 -8.11
N LYS A 14 0.37 -17.78 -7.52
CA LYS A 14 -0.33 -17.09 -6.43
C LYS A 14 -1.43 -16.18 -6.98
N SER A 15 -2.60 -16.27 -6.36
CA SER A 15 -3.69 -15.32 -6.59
C SER A 15 -3.33 -13.92 -6.10
N PRO A 16 -3.80 -12.84 -6.77
CA PRO A 16 -3.61 -11.47 -6.31
C PRO A 16 -4.16 -11.27 -4.90
N VAL A 17 -3.44 -10.48 -4.11
CA VAL A 17 -3.86 -10.04 -2.77
C VAL A 17 -3.56 -8.55 -2.61
N VAL A 18 -4.27 -7.86 -1.71
CA VAL A 18 -3.87 -6.48 -1.40
C VAL A 18 -2.51 -6.49 -0.70
N VAL A 19 -2.34 -7.32 0.32
CA VAL A 19 -1.09 -7.55 1.05
C VAL A 19 -0.94 -9.03 1.37
N ASP A 20 0.28 -9.55 1.29
CA ASP A 20 0.62 -10.91 1.69
C ASP A 20 0.70 -10.97 3.23
N THR A 21 -0.08 -11.87 3.83
CA THR A 21 -0.24 -11.92 5.29
C THR A 21 0.94 -12.55 6.01
N ASP A 22 1.75 -13.32 5.31
CA ASP A 22 2.83 -14.10 5.89
C ASP A 22 4.15 -13.30 5.81
N LEU A 23 4.45 -12.77 4.63
CA LEU A 23 5.70 -12.06 4.34
C LEU A 23 5.52 -10.54 4.26
N GLY A 24 4.46 -10.07 3.62
CA GLY A 24 4.27 -8.65 3.29
C GLY A 24 4.02 -7.76 4.51
N ILE A 25 3.38 -8.28 5.55
CA ILE A 25 3.08 -7.53 6.78
C ILE A 25 4.34 -7.23 7.61
N GLN A 26 5.39 -8.06 7.51
CA GLN A 26 6.57 -7.95 8.36
C GLN A 26 7.54 -6.87 7.85
N SER A 27 7.78 -6.86 6.54
CA SER A 27 8.63 -5.87 5.88
C SER A 27 8.38 -5.88 4.37
N PHE A 28 8.78 -4.81 3.70
CA PHE A 28 8.73 -4.70 2.24
C PHE A 28 9.89 -3.84 1.74
N ASP A 29 10.23 -4.00 0.46
CA ASP A 29 11.21 -3.18 -0.26
C ASP A 29 10.54 -2.60 -1.51
N LEU A 30 10.47 -1.27 -1.59
CA LEU A 30 9.97 -0.53 -2.75
C LEU A 30 11.10 0.08 -3.59
N VAL A 31 12.37 -0.09 -3.21
CA VAL A 31 13.50 0.52 -3.92
C VAL A 31 14.06 -0.42 -4.97
N LYS A 32 14.45 -1.65 -4.58
CA LYS A 32 15.10 -2.60 -5.50
C LYS A 32 14.22 -3.05 -6.67
N PRO A 33 12.93 -3.39 -6.49
CA PRO A 33 12.08 -3.84 -7.60
C PRO A 33 11.72 -2.73 -8.59
N ASN A 34 11.95 -1.46 -8.22
CA ASN A 34 11.44 -0.29 -8.94
C ASN A 34 12.55 0.63 -9.48
N GLN A 35 13.74 0.09 -9.77
CA GLN A 35 14.87 0.88 -10.29
C GLN A 35 14.54 1.61 -11.59
N HIS A 36 13.71 1.00 -12.45
CA HIS A 36 13.22 1.63 -13.69
C HIS A 36 12.34 2.87 -13.43
N LEU A 37 11.73 2.99 -12.25
CA LEU A 37 10.95 4.16 -11.87
C LEU A 37 11.81 5.30 -11.34
N HIS A 38 13.09 5.08 -11.06
CA HIS A 38 13.95 6.06 -10.38
C HIS A 38 14.21 7.31 -11.22
N HIS A 39 13.96 7.31 -12.52
CA HIS A 39 14.02 8.53 -13.34
C HIS A 39 12.86 9.51 -13.04
N SER A 40 11.72 9.00 -12.55
CA SER A 40 10.55 9.82 -12.22
C SER A 40 10.65 10.41 -10.82
N GLU A 41 10.68 11.74 -10.72
CA GLU A 41 10.73 12.44 -9.43
C GLU A 41 9.54 12.10 -8.53
N ILE A 42 8.33 12.06 -9.10
CA ILE A 42 7.12 11.74 -8.35
C ILE A 42 7.16 10.29 -7.81
N MET A 43 7.68 9.34 -8.58
CA MET A 43 7.82 7.95 -8.11
C MET A 43 8.87 7.84 -7.01
N ARG A 44 10.02 8.53 -7.15
CA ARG A 44 11.03 8.59 -6.08
C ARG A 44 10.43 9.15 -4.79
N LYS A 45 9.64 10.23 -4.86
CA LYS A 45 8.96 10.83 -3.70
C LYS A 45 7.96 9.85 -3.08
N ILE A 46 7.08 9.24 -3.88
CA ILE A 46 6.09 8.26 -3.39
C ILE A 46 6.79 7.09 -2.67
N ILE A 47 7.83 6.50 -3.30
CA ILE A 47 8.60 5.40 -2.72
C ILE A 47 9.25 5.83 -1.39
N SER A 48 9.94 6.98 -1.39
CA SER A 48 10.65 7.48 -0.21
C SER A 48 9.72 7.76 0.96
N GLU A 49 8.59 8.44 0.72
CA GLU A 49 7.64 8.81 1.78
C GLU A 49 6.97 7.57 2.40
N ILE A 50 6.55 6.61 1.58
CA ILE A 50 5.96 5.35 2.06
C ILE A 50 6.97 4.57 2.91
N THR A 51 8.21 4.43 2.43
CA THR A 51 9.27 3.70 3.14
C THR A 51 9.64 4.40 4.44
N ALA A 52 9.82 5.72 4.43
CA ALA A 52 10.16 6.49 5.62
C ALA A 52 9.06 6.43 6.68
N LEU A 53 7.80 6.61 6.30
CA LEU A 53 6.67 6.56 7.21
C LEU A 53 6.51 5.16 7.84
N TRP A 54 6.66 4.10 7.04
CA TRP A 54 6.68 2.73 7.55
C TRP A 54 7.80 2.51 8.57
N ASP A 55 9.02 2.95 8.27
CA ASP A 55 10.15 2.78 9.18
C ASP A 55 10.01 3.56 10.48
N ILE A 56 9.48 4.79 10.42
CA ILE A 56 9.16 5.58 11.63
C ILE A 56 8.14 4.82 12.48
N CYS A 57 7.01 4.40 11.90
CA CYS A 57 5.97 3.68 12.63
C CYS A 57 6.44 2.31 13.17
N ARG A 58 7.33 1.62 12.45
CA ARG A 58 7.91 0.34 12.90
C ARG A 58 8.89 0.52 14.06
N LYS A 59 9.75 1.56 14.02
CA LYS A 59 10.69 1.87 15.11
C LYS A 59 9.96 2.26 16.40
N GLU A 60 8.87 3.02 16.30
CA GLU A 60 8.04 3.37 17.45
C GLU A 60 7.37 2.14 18.09
N ARG A 61 6.96 1.13 17.31
CA ARG A 61 6.52 -0.17 17.87
C ARG A 61 7.62 -0.83 18.70
N TYR A 62 8.84 -0.89 18.18
CA TYR A 62 9.97 -1.56 18.86
C TYR A 62 10.37 -0.89 20.17
N LYS A 63 10.33 0.46 20.24
CA LYS A 63 10.60 1.18 21.49
C LYS A 63 9.56 0.85 22.56
N ASN A 64 8.29 0.80 22.18
CA ASN A 64 7.18 0.56 23.10
C ASN A 64 7.14 -0.89 23.62
N THR A 65 7.57 -1.88 22.83
CA THR A 65 7.66 -3.28 23.29
C THR A 65 8.72 -3.49 24.36
N ASN A 66 9.75 -2.63 24.39
CA ASN A 66 10.86 -2.74 25.36
C ASN A 66 10.63 -1.89 26.63
N ILE A 67 9.58 -1.07 26.67
CA ILE A 67 9.17 -0.27 27.84
C ILE A 67 7.91 -0.90 28.43
N THR A 68 8.07 -1.97 29.22
CA THR A 68 7.00 -2.50 30.06
C THR A 68 7.15 -1.96 31.48
N SER A 69 6.55 -0.81 31.77
CA SER A 69 5.93 -0.47 33.06
C SER A 69 5.12 0.83 32.93
N ASP A 70 3.87 0.77 33.34
CA ASP A 70 2.92 1.87 33.60
C ASP A 70 2.15 2.51 32.43
N ASN A 71 0.81 2.50 32.59
CA ASN A 71 -0.26 2.99 31.72
C ASN A 71 -0.68 2.12 30.50
N THR A 72 -1.29 0.96 30.80
CA THR A 72 -1.94 0.03 29.85
C THR A 72 -2.95 0.68 28.90
N ASN A 73 -3.63 1.76 29.30
CA ASN A 73 -4.65 2.41 28.47
C ASN A 73 -4.08 3.35 27.39
N GLU A 74 -2.90 3.93 27.60
CA GLU A 74 -2.29 4.87 26.64
C GLU A 74 -1.35 4.15 25.67
N SER A 75 -0.65 3.11 26.14
CA SER A 75 0.17 2.22 25.31
C SER A 75 -0.69 1.45 24.31
N ASN A 76 -1.86 0.93 24.72
CA ASN A 76 -2.80 0.27 23.81
C ASN A 76 -3.32 1.22 22.70
N ARG A 77 -3.66 2.47 23.05
CA ARG A 77 -4.07 3.50 22.07
C ARG A 77 -2.94 3.91 21.11
N ARG A 78 -1.67 3.82 21.51
CA ARG A 78 -0.51 4.14 20.65
C ARG A 78 -0.15 2.97 19.73
N ILE A 79 -0.27 1.73 20.19
CA ILE A 79 -0.07 0.50 19.38
C ILE A 79 -1.14 0.39 18.29
N GLU A 80 -2.37 0.83 18.55
CA GLU A 80 -3.46 0.96 17.55
C GLU A 80 -3.20 2.03 16.47
N ARG A 81 -2.23 2.95 16.64
CA ARG A 81 -2.04 4.13 15.77
C ARG A 81 -0.89 4.03 14.78
N THR A 82 -0.18 2.92 14.77
CA THR A 82 1.00 2.76 13.91
C THR A 82 0.60 2.46 12.46
N TRP A 83 0.79 3.46 11.60
CA TRP A 83 0.38 3.45 10.19
C TRP A 83 0.91 2.23 9.43
N ARG A 84 0.05 1.60 8.64
CA ARG A 84 0.43 0.61 7.64
C ARG A 84 -0.17 1.00 6.27
N PRO A 85 0.60 0.87 5.16
CA PRO A 85 0.13 1.30 3.84
C PRO A 85 -1.20 0.65 3.43
N TRP A 86 -1.31 -0.67 3.59
CA TRP A 86 -2.46 -1.47 3.15
C TRP A 86 -3.72 -1.31 4.01
N GLU A 87 -3.60 -0.86 5.27
CA GLU A 87 -4.76 -0.64 6.17
C GLU A 87 -5.65 0.55 5.73
N HIS A 88 -5.18 1.33 4.77
CA HIS A 88 -5.89 2.48 4.20
C HIS A 88 -6.59 2.14 2.88
N ILE A 89 -6.51 0.88 2.43
CA ILE A 89 -7.09 0.39 1.18
C ILE A 89 -8.28 -0.50 1.52
N TYR A 90 -9.44 -0.19 0.95
CA TYR A 90 -10.69 -0.89 1.17
C TYR A 90 -11.24 -1.41 -0.15
N ALA A 91 -11.60 -2.68 -0.18
CA ALA A 91 -12.33 -3.28 -1.29
C ALA A 91 -13.82 -2.94 -1.16
N LEU A 92 -14.47 -2.61 -2.27
CA LEU A 92 -15.93 -2.45 -2.29
C LEU A 92 -16.62 -3.82 -2.37
N ASN A 93 -16.49 -4.63 -1.32
CA ASN A 93 -17.08 -5.96 -1.19
C ASN A 93 -17.70 -6.18 0.21
N LYS A 94 -18.31 -7.35 0.43
CA LYS A 94 -18.87 -7.72 1.74
C LYS A 94 -17.74 -7.77 2.77
N VAL A 95 -17.93 -7.07 3.89
CA VAL A 95 -16.99 -7.01 5.01
C VAL A 95 -16.73 -8.43 5.53
N SER A 96 -15.47 -8.87 5.48
CA SER A 96 -15.02 -10.10 6.14
C SER A 96 -14.86 -9.87 7.64
N LYS A 97 -15.14 -10.91 8.44
CA LYS A 97 -14.76 -10.92 9.87
C LYS A 97 -13.23 -10.92 9.96
N GLN A 98 -12.72 -10.41 11.08
CA GLN A 98 -11.29 -10.24 11.39
C GLN A 98 -10.39 -11.41 10.90
N PRO A 99 -9.13 -11.13 10.52
CA PRO A 99 -8.46 -9.82 10.53
C PRO A 99 -8.96 -8.87 9.42
N PHE A 100 -8.90 -7.55 9.66
CA PHE A 100 -9.31 -6.50 8.71
C PHE A 100 -8.32 -6.34 7.53
N ILE A 101 -7.93 -7.44 6.92
CA ILE A 101 -7.09 -7.45 5.73
C ILE A 101 -8.03 -7.42 4.54
N THR A 102 -7.90 -6.38 3.74
CA THR A 102 -8.72 -6.20 2.55
C THR A 102 -8.39 -7.31 1.54
N PRO A 103 -9.37 -8.16 1.16
CA PRO A 103 -9.13 -9.19 0.16
C PRO A 103 -9.07 -8.58 -1.24
N TYR A 104 -8.53 -9.32 -2.19
CA TYR A 104 -8.64 -8.96 -3.60
C TYR A 104 -10.12 -8.87 -4.02
N ASN A 105 -10.44 -7.87 -4.83
CA ASN A 105 -11.77 -7.63 -5.36
C ASN A 105 -11.76 -7.87 -6.88
N PRO A 106 -12.35 -8.96 -7.38
CA PRO A 106 -12.37 -9.25 -8.82
C PRO A 106 -13.06 -8.18 -9.68
N SER A 107 -13.98 -7.38 -9.11
CA SER A 107 -14.55 -6.23 -9.82
C SER A 107 -13.51 -5.12 -10.06
N GLY A 108 -12.40 -5.15 -9.31
CA GLY A 108 -11.28 -4.24 -9.44
C GLY A 108 -11.57 -2.85 -8.90
N LYS A 109 -12.55 -2.69 -8.00
CA LYS A 109 -12.94 -1.40 -7.43
C LYS A 109 -12.49 -1.27 -5.98
N TYR A 110 -11.76 -0.20 -5.70
CA TYR A 110 -11.17 0.08 -4.39
C TYR A 110 -11.42 1.51 -3.94
N VAL A 111 -11.38 1.69 -2.63
CA VAL A 111 -11.37 2.99 -1.95
C VAL A 111 -10.06 3.09 -1.18
N VAL A 112 -9.34 4.18 -1.37
CA VAL A 112 -8.16 4.51 -0.57
C VAL A 112 -8.50 5.73 0.29
N ARG A 113 -8.25 5.64 1.59
CA ARG A 113 -8.46 6.73 2.54
C ARG A 113 -7.15 7.47 2.77
N LEU A 114 -7.05 8.71 2.28
CA LEU A 114 -5.85 9.55 2.40
C LEU A 114 -6.13 10.77 3.28
N PHE A 115 -5.16 11.19 4.09
CA PHE A 115 -5.22 12.45 4.81
C PHE A 115 -4.55 13.54 3.97
N PHE A 116 -5.31 14.53 3.53
CA PHE A 116 -4.84 15.53 2.57
C PHE A 116 -5.41 16.90 2.92
N LEU A 117 -4.51 17.89 3.01
CA LEU A 117 -4.84 19.28 3.37
C LEU A 117 -5.71 19.38 4.63
N GLY A 118 -5.35 18.66 5.69
CA GLY A 118 -6.02 18.71 6.98
C GLY A 118 -7.32 17.88 7.09
N ALA A 119 -7.73 17.16 6.04
CA ALA A 119 -8.95 16.37 6.07
C ALA A 119 -8.77 14.95 5.49
N TRP A 120 -9.53 13.99 6.01
CA TRP A 120 -9.63 12.65 5.42
C TRP A 120 -10.43 12.69 4.12
N ARG A 121 -9.85 12.16 3.04
CA ARG A 121 -10.46 12.07 1.72
C ARG A 121 -10.66 10.60 1.33
N LYS A 122 -11.81 10.34 0.72
CA LYS A 122 -12.16 9.05 0.12
C LYS A 122 -11.79 9.09 -1.36
N ILE A 123 -10.79 8.33 -1.77
CA ILE A 123 -10.33 8.27 -3.16
C ILE A 123 -10.76 6.94 -3.78
N ILE A 124 -11.64 6.98 -4.77
CA ILE A 124 -12.09 5.79 -5.50
C ILE A 124 -11.13 5.54 -6.66
N ILE A 125 -10.60 4.33 -6.76
CA ILE A 125 -9.72 3.88 -7.84
C ILE A 125 -10.14 2.50 -8.34
N ASP A 126 -9.75 2.20 -9.57
CA ASP A 126 -9.75 0.83 -10.09
C ASP A 126 -8.34 0.21 -10.03
N ASP A 127 -8.24 -1.10 -10.25
CA ASP A 127 -7.01 -1.90 -10.22
C ASP A 127 -6.30 -2.05 -11.57
N THR A 128 -6.68 -1.29 -12.61
CA THR A 128 -5.90 -1.26 -13.85
C THR A 128 -4.59 -0.51 -13.63
N ILE A 129 -3.48 -1.12 -14.05
CA ILE A 129 -2.13 -0.64 -13.78
C ILE A 129 -1.48 -0.22 -15.11
N PRO A 130 -0.82 0.96 -15.17
CA PRO A 130 -0.14 1.41 -16.37
C PRO A 130 1.19 0.68 -16.58
N PHE A 131 1.48 0.32 -17.84
CA PHE A 131 2.72 -0.31 -18.29
C PHE A 131 3.34 0.47 -19.45
N ASP A 132 4.67 0.50 -19.49
CA ASP A 132 5.44 1.08 -20.60
C ASP A 132 5.50 0.16 -21.83
N SER A 133 6.19 0.60 -22.88
CA SER A 133 6.38 -0.18 -24.12
C SER A 133 7.22 -1.44 -23.94
N GLU A 134 8.03 -1.51 -22.89
CA GLU A 134 8.85 -2.68 -22.52
C GLU A 134 8.09 -3.63 -21.58
N ASN A 135 6.79 -3.38 -21.35
CA ASN A 135 5.96 -4.16 -20.44
C ASN A 135 6.43 -4.11 -18.97
N ARG A 136 7.02 -2.99 -18.54
CA ARG A 136 7.34 -2.72 -17.13
C ARG A 136 6.22 -1.92 -16.47
N CYS A 137 5.88 -2.29 -15.23
CA CYS A 137 4.88 -1.57 -14.44
C CYS A 137 5.36 -0.14 -14.16
N LEU A 138 4.50 0.85 -14.36
CA LEU A 138 4.81 2.26 -14.14
C LEU A 138 4.44 2.74 -12.73
N LEU A 139 4.04 1.84 -11.84
CA LEU A 139 3.77 2.12 -10.43
C LEU A 139 4.69 1.29 -9.53
N PRO A 140 4.95 1.73 -8.28
CA PRO A 140 5.73 0.95 -7.33
C PRO A 140 5.17 -0.46 -7.12
N GLN A 141 6.07 -1.42 -6.92
CA GLN A 141 5.78 -2.82 -6.59
C GLN A 141 6.66 -3.29 -5.42
N THR A 142 6.22 -4.29 -4.65
CA THR A 142 7.10 -4.96 -3.71
C THR A 142 7.86 -6.09 -4.42
N SER A 143 8.78 -6.74 -3.70
CA SER A 143 9.40 -7.99 -4.15
C SER A 143 8.43 -9.18 -4.19
N LEU A 144 7.19 -9.02 -3.73
CA LEU A 144 6.12 -10.02 -3.79
C LEU A 144 5.17 -9.65 -4.95
N PRO A 145 5.30 -10.28 -6.13
CA PRO A 145 4.61 -9.81 -7.34
C PRO A 145 3.09 -9.82 -7.23
N HIS A 146 2.52 -10.70 -6.39
CA HIS A 146 1.07 -10.85 -6.19
C HIS A 146 0.45 -9.78 -5.28
N GLU A 147 1.24 -8.89 -4.68
CA GLU A 147 0.74 -7.79 -3.86
C GLU A 147 0.29 -6.59 -4.68
N LEU A 148 -0.90 -6.08 -4.38
CA LEU A 148 -1.49 -4.94 -5.08
C LEU A 148 -1.36 -3.61 -4.32
N TRP A 149 -1.11 -3.63 -3.00
CA TRP A 149 -1.15 -2.41 -2.19
C TRP A 149 -0.25 -1.28 -2.68
N PRO A 150 1.00 -1.49 -3.18
CA PRO A 150 1.85 -0.36 -3.55
C PRO A 150 1.29 0.34 -4.79
N MET A 151 0.77 -0.43 -5.75
CA MET A 151 0.16 0.09 -6.97
C MET A 151 -1.14 0.83 -6.66
N LEU A 152 -2.03 0.24 -5.84
CA LEU A 152 -3.30 0.87 -5.45
C LEU A 152 -3.08 2.16 -4.67
N LEU A 153 -2.19 2.15 -3.67
CA LEU A 153 -1.89 3.34 -2.87
C LEU A 153 -1.27 4.44 -3.73
N SER A 154 -0.29 4.10 -4.56
CA SER A 154 0.38 5.05 -5.45
C SER A 154 -0.59 5.65 -6.47
N LYS A 155 -1.50 4.84 -7.05
CA LYS A 155 -2.53 5.32 -7.97
C LYS A 155 -3.48 6.32 -7.29
N ALA A 156 -3.85 6.09 -6.04
CA ALA A 156 -4.65 7.04 -5.28
C ALA A 156 -3.90 8.35 -4.96
N LEU A 157 -2.60 8.27 -4.63
CA LEU A 157 -1.74 9.45 -4.44
C LEU A 157 -1.59 10.25 -5.74
N LEU A 158 -1.35 9.59 -6.88
CA LEU A 158 -1.29 10.26 -8.17
C LEU A 158 -2.62 10.92 -8.54
N LYS A 159 -3.74 10.24 -8.25
CA LYS A 159 -5.08 10.78 -8.48
C LYS A 159 -5.38 12.01 -7.64
N ILE A 160 -4.87 12.10 -6.40
CA ILE A 160 -5.07 13.31 -5.58
C ILE A 160 -4.16 14.45 -6.03
N ILE A 161 -2.91 14.14 -6.41
CA ILE A 161 -1.95 15.12 -6.93
C ILE A 161 -2.42 15.70 -8.27
N SER A 162 -3.07 14.91 -9.12
CA SER A 162 -3.59 15.39 -10.41
C SER A 162 -4.83 16.29 -10.30
N LEU A 163 -5.38 16.47 -9.10
CA LEU A 163 -6.49 17.40 -8.84
C LEU A 163 -6.00 18.79 -8.41
N GLU A 164 -4.69 18.96 -8.26
CA GLU A 164 -4.00 20.26 -8.18
C GLU A 164 -3.78 20.82 -9.59
#